data_AF-A0A6C0KJ78-F1
#
_entry.id   AF-A0A6C0KJ78-F1
#
_cell.length_a   1.000
_cell.length_b   1.000
_cell.length_c   1.000
_cell.angle_alpha   90.00
_cell.angle_beta   90.00
_cell.angle_gamma   90.00
#
_symmetry.space_group_name_H-M   'P 1'
#
loop_
_entity.id
_entity.type
_entity.pdbx_description
1 polymer ?
#
loop_
_entity_poly.entity_id
_entity_poly.type
_entity_poly.pdbx_seq_one_letter_code
_entity_poly.pdbx_strand_id
1 'polypeptide(L)'
;MISLNHIPQDVLINHIIPYTYQPQSATLTTHIQSYGRTIPILEDILLHEPAPFAMVSLLSKLYVFLNGVDMIYGTKQRFIDILRRNRGLSTKSDRYVINYLYQNLQFADPNKQLRFLWGLLTQSEHNDFMTHCL
;
A
#
# COMPACT_ATOMS: atom_id res chain seq x y z
N MET A 1 -36.45 5.15 -7.50
CA MET A 1 -35.61 4.20 -6.75
C MET A 1 -35.73 2.84 -7.41
N ILE A 2 -34.66 2.34 -8.04
CA ILE A 2 -34.62 0.97 -8.57
C ILE A 2 -34.35 0.06 -7.37
N SER A 3 -35.30 -0.84 -7.06
CA SER A 3 -35.15 -1.81 -5.98
C SER A 3 -34.23 -2.94 -6.47
N LEU A 4 -33.12 -3.18 -5.75
CA LEU A 4 -32.15 -4.25 -6.04
C LEU A 4 -32.77 -5.65 -6.09
N ASN A 5 -33.97 -5.83 -5.54
CA ASN A 5 -34.72 -7.10 -5.52
C ASN A 5 -35.31 -7.51 -6.88
N HIS A 6 -35.24 -6.66 -7.91
CA HIS A 6 -35.78 -6.93 -9.24
C HIS A 6 -34.69 -7.13 -10.30
N ILE A 7 -33.42 -7.09 -9.91
CA ILE A 7 -32.33 -7.34 -10.85
C ILE A 7 -32.16 -8.86 -10.96
N PRO A 8 -32.30 -9.44 -12.17
CA PRO A 8 -32.03 -10.85 -12.39
C PRO A 8 -30.64 -11.22 -11.87
N GLN A 9 -30.55 -12.37 -11.18
CA GLN A 9 -29.33 -12.76 -10.48
C GLN A 9 -28.13 -12.91 -11.44
N ASP A 10 -28.36 -13.33 -12.66
CA ASP A 10 -27.39 -13.38 -13.75
C ASP A 10 -26.86 -12.00 -14.14
N VAL A 11 -27.72 -10.96 -14.16
CA VAL A 11 -27.28 -9.58 -14.41
C VAL A 11 -26.45 -9.06 -13.23
N LEU A 12 -26.87 -9.37 -12.01
CA LEU A 12 -26.13 -9.01 -10.81
C LEU A 12 -24.74 -9.66 -10.82
N ILE A 13 -24.68 -10.98 -11.05
CA ILE A 13 -23.46 -11.77 -11.05
C ILE A 13 -22.55 -11.38 -12.21
N ASN A 14 -23.04 -11.21 -13.43
CA ASN A 14 -22.17 -11.04 -14.59
C ASN A 14 -21.80 -9.59 -14.90
N HIS A 15 -22.62 -8.62 -14.45
CA HIS A 15 -22.47 -7.23 -14.89
C HIS A 15 -22.37 -6.20 -13.75
N ILE A 16 -22.83 -6.53 -12.54
CA ILE A 16 -22.80 -5.58 -11.41
C ILE A 16 -21.67 -5.92 -10.44
N ILE A 17 -21.55 -7.19 -10.05
CA ILE A 17 -20.49 -7.71 -9.17
C ILE A 17 -19.80 -8.95 -9.75
N PRO A 18 -19.31 -8.90 -11.01
CA PRO A 18 -18.60 -10.03 -11.62
C PRO A 18 -17.42 -10.53 -10.79
N TYR A 19 -16.74 -9.62 -10.11
CA TYR A 19 -15.59 -9.93 -9.27
C TYR A 19 -15.93 -10.73 -8.00
N THR A 20 -17.17 -10.82 -7.55
CA THR A 20 -17.49 -11.64 -6.34
C THR A 20 -17.77 -13.10 -6.67
N TYR A 21 -18.07 -13.43 -7.92
CA TYR A 21 -18.47 -14.77 -8.35
C TYR A 21 -17.56 -15.36 -9.42
N GLN A 22 -16.80 -14.52 -10.13
CA GLN A 22 -15.76 -14.98 -11.03
C GLN A 22 -14.48 -15.26 -10.25
N PRO A 23 -13.74 -16.33 -10.59
CA PRO A 23 -12.45 -16.60 -9.97
C PRO A 23 -11.54 -15.39 -10.17
N GLN A 24 -11.09 -14.84 -9.05
CA GLN A 24 -10.14 -13.74 -9.04
C GLN A 24 -8.86 -14.15 -9.73
N SER A 25 -8.18 -13.20 -10.38
CA SER A 25 -6.89 -13.48 -10.99
C SER A 25 -5.96 -14.13 -9.96
N ALA A 26 -5.24 -15.18 -10.36
CA ALA A 26 -4.31 -15.87 -9.48
C ALA A 26 -3.34 -14.88 -8.82
N THR A 27 -2.86 -13.90 -9.59
CA THR A 27 -1.99 -12.80 -9.13
C THR A 27 -2.59 -11.98 -8.00
N LEU A 28 -3.87 -11.57 -8.11
CA LEU A 28 -4.54 -10.82 -7.05
C LEU A 28 -4.73 -11.68 -5.80
N THR A 29 -5.12 -12.94 -5.97
CA THR A 29 -5.33 -13.88 -4.87
C THR A 29 -4.02 -14.12 -4.10
N THR A 30 -2.91 -14.35 -4.80
CA THR A 30 -1.60 -14.52 -4.18
C THR A 30 -1.17 -13.25 -3.44
N HIS A 31 -1.43 -12.07 -4.02
CA HIS A 31 -1.11 -10.80 -3.38
C HIS A 31 -1.89 -10.58 -2.08
N ILE A 32 -3.20 -10.89 -2.08
CA ILE A 32 -4.05 -10.81 -0.87
C ILE A 32 -3.55 -11.77 0.20
N GLN A 33 -3.22 -13.01 -0.17
CA GLN A 33 -2.68 -14.01 0.77
C GLN A 33 -1.33 -13.58 1.35
N SER A 34 -0.46 -12.98 0.53
CA SER A 34 0.82 -12.42 0.98
C SER A 34 0.59 -11.29 1.99
N TYR A 35 -0.27 -10.33 1.66
CA TYR A 35 -0.61 -9.21 2.52
C TYR A 35 -1.17 -9.67 3.88
N GLY A 36 -2.09 -10.64 3.87
CA GLY A 36 -2.68 -11.20 5.08
C GLY A 36 -1.69 -11.95 5.97
N ARG A 37 -0.58 -12.46 5.41
CA ARG A 37 0.50 -13.12 6.17
C ARG A 37 1.53 -12.14 6.70
N THR A 38 1.85 -11.08 5.96
CA THR A 38 2.90 -10.12 6.33
C THR A 38 2.44 -9.06 7.33
N ILE A 39 1.18 -8.64 7.27
CA ILE A 39 0.64 -7.62 8.18
C ILE A 39 0.75 -8.05 9.66
N PRO A 40 0.36 -9.28 10.06
CA PRO A 40 0.49 -9.71 11.46
C PRO A 40 1.94 -9.71 11.95
N ILE A 41 2.91 -10.00 11.09
CA ILE A 41 4.34 -9.97 11.43
C ILE A 41 4.78 -8.53 11.70
N LEU A 42 4.35 -7.58 10.88
CA LEU A 42 4.60 -6.16 11.12
C LEU A 42 3.94 -5.68 12.41
N GLU A 43 2.70 -6.09 12.67
CA GLU A 43 1.97 -5.77 13.90
C GLU A 43 2.67 -6.37 15.14
N ASP A 44 3.20 -7.58 15.04
CA ASP A 44 3.96 -8.25 16.09
C ASP A 44 5.28 -7.53 16.42
N ILE A 45 6.02 -7.09 15.41
CA ILE A 45 7.23 -6.26 15.57
C ILE A 45 6.89 -4.95 16.29
N LEU A 46 5.77 -4.33 15.94
CA LEU A 46 5.30 -3.09 16.56
C LEU A 46 4.85 -3.28 18.02
N LEU A 47 4.45 -4.50 18.41
CA LEU A 47 4.03 -4.83 19.77
C LEU A 47 5.20 -5.16 20.70
N HIS A 48 6.29 -5.72 20.18
CA HIS A 48 7.40 -6.24 20.98
C HIS A 48 8.60 -5.29 21.11
N GLU A 49 8.66 -4.21 20.32
CA GLU A 49 9.64 -3.14 20.50
C GLU A 49 9.06 -1.96 21.32
N PRO A 50 9.88 -1.26 22.12
CA PRO A 50 9.40 -0.16 22.96
C PRO A 50 8.77 0.96 22.12
N ALA A 51 7.45 1.12 22.28
CA ALA A 51 6.62 2.13 21.64
C ALA A 51 7.00 3.54 22.15
N PRO A 52 7.94 4.20 21.48
CA PRO A 52 7.66 4.82 20.18
C PRO A 52 8.70 4.56 19.07
N PHE A 53 9.75 3.79 19.34
CA PHE A 53 10.87 3.64 18.39
C PHE A 53 10.60 2.61 17.29
N ALA A 54 9.84 1.56 17.60
CA ALA A 54 9.50 0.49 16.67
C ALA A 54 8.90 1.00 15.36
N MET A 55 7.86 1.83 15.48
CA MET A 55 7.12 2.35 14.33
C MET A 55 7.93 3.36 13.52
N VAL A 56 8.70 4.22 14.20
CA VAL A 56 9.57 5.19 13.55
C VAL A 56 10.72 4.49 12.83
N SER A 57 11.30 3.47 13.44
CA SER A 57 12.36 2.62 12.85
C SER A 57 11.86 1.89 11.61
N LEU A 58 10.71 1.23 11.70
CA LEU A 58 10.07 0.53 10.58
C LEU A 58 9.74 1.48 9.43
N LEU A 59 9.14 2.63 9.75
CA LEU A 59 8.76 3.62 8.76
C LEU A 59 10.00 4.24 8.09
N SER A 60 11.08 4.47 8.84
CA SER A 60 12.37 4.93 8.30
C SER A 60 12.97 3.92 7.33
N LYS A 61 13.04 2.63 7.73
CA LYS A 61 13.48 1.53 6.84
C LYS A 61 12.65 1.49 5.56
N LEU A 62 11.32 1.65 5.67
CA LEU A 62 10.42 1.66 4.53
C LEU A 62 10.67 2.86 3.61
N TYR A 63 10.84 4.07 4.15
CA TYR A 63 11.18 5.25 3.35
C TYR A 63 12.49 5.07 2.58
N VAL A 64 13.53 4.53 3.23
CA VAL A 64 14.82 4.24 2.58
C VAL A 64 14.65 3.18 1.50
N PHE A 65 13.92 2.10 1.75
CA PHE A 65 13.66 1.05 0.76
C PHE A 65 12.96 1.60 -0.49
N LEU A 66 11.93 2.41 -0.29
CA LEU A 66 11.14 3.01 -1.38
C LEU A 66 11.93 4.05 -2.17
N ASN A 67 12.73 4.86 -1.48
CA ASN A 67 13.52 5.94 -2.08
C ASN A 67 14.89 5.48 -2.60
N GLY A 68 15.38 4.31 -2.17
CA GLY A 68 16.72 3.78 -2.43
C GLY A 68 17.84 4.44 -1.61
N VAL A 69 17.58 5.61 -1.03
CA VAL A 69 18.48 6.35 -0.14
C VAL A 69 17.65 7.10 0.90
N ASP A 70 18.31 7.60 1.93
CA ASP A 70 17.66 8.49 2.91
C ASP A 70 17.00 9.71 2.21
N MET A 71 15.80 10.06 2.67
CA MET A 71 15.01 11.19 2.18
C MET A 71 15.71 12.54 2.34
N ILE A 72 16.74 12.66 3.21
CA ILE A 72 17.61 13.85 3.29
C ILE A 72 18.33 14.15 1.96
N TYR A 73 18.55 13.14 1.12
CA TYR A 73 19.17 13.29 -0.20
C TYR A 73 18.14 13.53 -1.33
N GLY A 74 16.93 13.93 -0.94
CA GLY A 74 15.81 14.22 -1.82
C GLY A 74 15.02 12.98 -2.26
N THR A 75 13.83 13.22 -2.80
CA THR A 75 12.96 12.18 -3.36
C THR A 75 13.48 11.72 -4.71
N LYS A 76 13.72 10.42 -4.86
CA LYS A 76 14.12 9.79 -6.12
C LYS A 76 12.91 9.43 -6.97
N GLN A 77 13.11 9.34 -8.29
CA GLN A 77 12.05 9.01 -9.24
C GLN A 77 11.35 7.69 -8.91
N ARG A 78 12.10 6.68 -8.47
CA ARG A 78 11.54 5.39 -8.02
C ARG A 78 10.43 5.57 -6.98
N PHE A 79 10.62 6.45 -6.01
CA PHE A 79 9.61 6.66 -4.97
C PHE A 79 8.37 7.37 -5.53
N ILE A 80 8.56 8.33 -6.43
CA ILE A 80 7.46 9.01 -7.14
C ILE A 80 6.64 8.00 -7.95
N ASP A 81 7.31 7.07 -8.64
CA ASP A 81 6.66 6.03 -9.43
C ASP A 81 5.86 5.05 -8.56
N ILE A 82 6.37 4.72 -7.36
CA ILE A 82 5.62 3.92 -6.39
C ILE A 82 4.38 4.69 -5.88
N LEU A 83 4.52 5.97 -5.54
CA LEU A 83 3.39 6.80 -5.11
C LEU A 83 2.30 6.90 -6.18
N ARG A 84 2.67 6.92 -7.46
CA ARG A 84 1.74 6.92 -8.60
C ARG A 84 0.92 5.64 -8.77
N ARG A 85 1.25 4.55 -8.07
CA ARG A 85 0.39 3.37 -8.02
C ARG A 85 -0.93 3.67 -7.30
N ASN A 86 -0.97 4.72 -6.47
CA ASN A 86 -2.23 5.25 -5.97
C ASN A 86 -3.02 5.91 -7.10
N ARG A 87 -4.29 5.49 -7.30
CA ARG A 87 -5.17 6.03 -8.35
C ARG A 87 -5.37 7.55 -8.28
N GLY A 88 -5.32 8.16 -7.09
CA GLY A 88 -5.43 9.61 -6.92
C GLY A 88 -4.19 10.39 -7.36
N LEU A 89 -3.02 9.73 -7.44
CA LEU A 89 -1.73 10.32 -7.78
C LEU A 89 -1.25 9.95 -9.19
N SER A 90 -1.82 8.92 -9.82
CA SER A 90 -1.32 8.33 -11.07
C SER A 90 -1.14 9.30 -12.24
N THR A 91 -2.03 10.29 -12.37
CA THR A 91 -2.00 11.29 -13.45
C THR A 91 -1.42 12.64 -13.03
N LYS A 92 -0.93 12.75 -11.79
CA LYS A 92 -0.43 14.00 -11.24
C LYS A 92 1.02 14.24 -11.64
N SER A 93 1.40 15.50 -11.78
CA SER A 93 2.79 15.89 -12.06
C SER A 93 3.73 15.50 -10.92
N ASP A 94 5.02 15.32 -11.21
CA ASP A 94 6.02 14.98 -10.18
C ASP A 94 6.00 16.00 -9.04
N ARG A 95 5.95 17.30 -9.39
CA ARG A 95 5.84 18.39 -8.41
C ARG A 95 4.63 18.23 -7.48
N TYR A 96 3.48 17.82 -8.02
CA TYR A 96 2.29 17.58 -7.20
C TYR A 96 2.48 16.37 -6.27
N VAL A 97 3.04 15.27 -6.78
CA VAL A 97 3.29 14.06 -5.99
C VAL A 97 4.29 14.32 -4.87
N ILE A 98 5.37 15.05 -5.16
CA ILE A 98 6.36 15.50 -4.19
C ILE A 98 5.70 16.40 -3.13
N ASN A 99 4.90 17.38 -3.55
CA ASN A 99 4.16 18.23 -2.60
C ASN A 99 3.20 17.42 -1.73
N TYR A 100 2.50 16.43 -2.30
CA TYR A 100 1.63 15.55 -1.53
C TYR A 100 2.42 14.77 -0.46
N LEU A 101 3.58 14.21 -0.83
CA LEU A 101 4.46 13.50 0.09
C LEU A 101 4.86 14.39 1.28
N TYR A 102 5.40 15.57 1.01
CA TYR A 102 5.92 16.45 2.06
C TYR A 102 4.83 17.16 2.86
N GLN A 103 3.66 17.48 2.27
CA GLN A 103 2.63 18.27 2.95
C GLN A 103 1.53 17.42 3.59
N ASN A 104 1.31 16.19 3.10
CA ASN A 104 0.21 15.35 3.57
C ASN A 104 0.74 14.06 4.19
N LEU A 105 1.59 13.33 3.47
CA LEU A 105 1.99 12.00 3.92
C LEU A 105 2.97 12.05 5.08
N GLN A 106 4.03 12.87 5.00
CA GLN A 106 5.06 12.94 6.04
C GLN A 106 4.53 13.43 7.41
N PHE A 107 3.48 14.26 7.39
CA PHE A 107 2.83 14.78 8.60
C PHE A 107 1.61 13.95 9.05
N ALA A 108 1.25 12.89 8.32
CA ALA A 108 0.18 12.00 8.73
C ALA A 108 0.60 11.18 9.97
N ASP A 109 -0.38 10.63 10.68
CA ASP A 109 -0.13 9.63 11.73
C ASP A 109 0.75 8.48 11.19
N PRO A 110 1.79 8.02 11.91
CA PRO A 110 2.71 7.02 11.39
C PRO A 110 2.06 5.69 11.00
N ASN A 111 0.95 5.28 11.65
CA ASN A 111 0.21 4.09 11.20
C ASN A 111 -0.45 4.33 9.84
N LYS A 112 -1.01 5.53 9.62
CA LYS A 112 -1.56 5.89 8.30
C LYS A 112 -0.47 5.92 7.24
N GLN A 113 0.72 6.44 7.56
CA GLN A 113 1.86 6.43 6.65
C GLN A 113 2.26 5.00 6.28
N LEU A 114 2.47 4.15 7.29
CA LEU A 114 2.85 2.76 7.12
C LEU A 114 1.82 2.01 6.26
N ARG A 115 0.54 2.05 6.63
CA ARG A 115 -0.53 1.36 5.88
C ARG A 115 -0.65 1.85 4.45
N PHE A 116 -0.54 3.16 4.23
CA PHE A 116 -0.59 3.74 2.90
C PHE A 116 0.58 3.26 2.05
N LEU A 117 1.82 3.42 2.53
CA LEU A 117 3.03 3.05 1.81
C LEU A 117 3.11 1.53 1.57
N TRP A 118 2.79 0.74 2.60
CA TRP A 118 2.75 -0.72 2.52
C TRP A 118 1.74 -1.19 1.46
N GLY A 119 0.58 -0.53 1.37
CA GLY A 119 -0.45 -0.84 0.38
C GLY A 119 -0.07 -0.52 -1.08
N LEU A 120 1.02 0.22 -1.33
CA LEU A 120 1.49 0.54 -2.68
C LEU A 120 2.54 -0.43 -3.22
N LEU A 121 3.13 -1.23 -2.35
CA LEU A 121 4.12 -2.23 -2.74
C LEU A 121 3.45 -3.39 -3.49
N THR A 122 4.18 -3.94 -4.45
CA THR A 122 3.84 -5.21 -5.10
C THR A 122 4.26 -6.38 -4.20
N GLN A 123 3.77 -7.57 -4.52
CA GLN A 123 4.13 -8.78 -3.79
C GLN A 123 5.65 -9.00 -3.73
N SER A 124 6.34 -8.76 -4.85
CA SER A 124 7.79 -8.92 -4.92
C SER A 124 8.49 -7.94 -3.97
N GLU A 125 8.02 -6.70 -3.91
CA GLU A 125 8.63 -5.68 -3.06
C GLU A 125 8.26 -5.87 -1.58
N HIS A 126 7.09 -6.42 -1.25
CA HIS A 126 6.79 -6.89 0.11
C HIS A 126 7.80 -7.94 0.53
N ASN A 127 7.97 -9.00 -0.26
CA ASN A 127 8.88 -10.08 0.08
C ASN A 127 10.33 -9.59 0.19
N ASP A 128 10.75 -8.70 -0.71
CA ASP A 128 12.07 -8.10 -0.70
C ASP A 128 12.31 -7.29 0.58
N PHE A 129 11.35 -6.45 0.96
CA PHE A 129 11.41 -5.69 2.20
C PHE A 129 11.47 -6.61 3.43
N MET A 130 10.59 -7.61 3.50
CA MET A 130 10.53 -8.55 4.64
C MET A 130 11.81 -9.37 4.78
N THR A 131 12.51 -9.66 3.67
CA THR A 131 13.70 -10.53 3.68
C THR A 131 15.00 -9.75 3.91
N HIS A 132 15.07 -8.51 3.40
CA HIS A 132 16.34 -7.76 3.35
C HIS A 132 16.34 -6.46 4.17
N CYS A 133 15.19 -5.98 4.65
CA CYS A 133 15.09 -4.70 5.37
C CYS A 133 14.60 -4.86 6.82
N LEU A 134 13.83 -5.91 7.14
CA LEU A 134 13.48 -6.26 8.51
C LEU A 134 14.59 -7.06 9.17
#